data_AF-A0A7J8AB12-F1
#
_entry.id   AF-A0A7J8AB12-F1
#
_cell.length_a   1.000
_cell.length_b   1.000
_cell.length_c   1.000
_cell.angle_alpha   90.00
_cell.angle_beta   90.00
_cell.angle_gamma   90.00
#
_symmetry.space_group_name_H-M   'P 1'
#
loop_
_entity.id
_entity.type
_entity.pdbx_description
1 polymer ?
#
loop_
_entity_poly.entity_id
_entity_poly.type
_entity_poly.pdbx_seq_one_letter_code
_entity_poly.pdbx_strand_id
1 'polypeptide(L)'
;MIEEAITRAESFSVMYTPFATKIRADKVEKVKEVFTKTHPAYVEYIYTDLQGLHMLPQTVDWSCFSPQQYLLTLGFKNKEDGKFLEKVSSRKLPTFTEYKTPFGLLTREDTVRQMETMGKRILPILDFIRSTQLNGSFPACLGVMEKLQYASLLSRLQRVKEQSQVINQAMAELATIPYLRDISPQEAELLQSLMADAMDTLEGRRNDKERVWNAIQKVGRVEDFLYQLEDNFLKTKKLRNARRQKTKMKRLQTVQQS
;
A
#
# COMPACT_ATOMS: atom_id res chain seq x y z
N MET A 1 -2.34 -3.08 20.45
CA MET A 1 -2.25 -2.57 19.06
C MET A 1 -1.15 -3.23 18.23
N ILE A 2 0.16 -3.06 18.52
CA ILE A 2 1.23 -3.67 17.69
C ILE A 2 1.22 -5.20 17.80
N GLU A 3 1.18 -5.75 19.02
CA GLU A 3 1.06 -7.21 19.21
C GLU A 3 -0.24 -7.77 18.66
N GLU A 4 -1.33 -6.99 18.69
CA GLU A 4 -2.65 -7.38 18.15
C GLU A 4 -2.65 -7.38 16.60
N ALA A 5 -1.88 -6.48 15.96
CA ALA A 5 -1.66 -6.46 14.52
C ALA A 5 -0.76 -7.62 14.06
N ILE A 6 0.28 -7.96 14.85
CA ILE A 6 1.16 -9.11 14.58
C ILE A 6 0.42 -10.43 14.83
N THR A 7 -0.41 -10.54 15.87
CA THR A 7 -1.18 -11.77 16.19
C THR A 7 -2.41 -11.96 15.30
N ARG A 8 -3.01 -10.90 14.74
CA ARG A 8 -4.09 -11.04 13.73
C ARG A 8 -3.56 -11.37 12.34
N ALA A 9 -2.32 -11.03 12.02
CA ALA A 9 -1.78 -11.21 10.68
C ALA A 9 -1.08 -12.56 10.54
N GLU A 10 -1.83 -13.64 10.30
CA GLU A 10 -1.27 -14.88 9.76
C GLU A 10 -0.62 -14.69 8.38
N SER A 11 -0.77 -13.52 7.75
CA SER A 11 -0.41 -13.22 6.36
C SER A 11 1.00 -12.68 6.15
N PHE A 12 1.62 -12.04 7.16
CA PHE A 12 2.94 -11.44 7.04
C PHE A 12 3.79 -11.58 8.31
N SER A 13 5.11 -11.49 8.16
CA SER A 13 6.09 -11.50 9.24
C SER A 13 7.02 -10.30 9.12
N VAL A 14 7.58 -9.87 10.25
CA VAL A 14 8.29 -8.60 10.35
C VAL A 14 9.64 -8.78 11.01
N MET A 15 10.63 -8.10 10.46
CA MET A 15 11.95 -7.97 11.06
C MET A 15 12.35 -6.50 11.12
N TYR A 16 12.81 -6.10 12.31
CA TYR A 16 13.33 -4.76 12.57
C TYR A 16 14.85 -4.82 12.56
N THR A 17 15.48 -4.07 11.66
CA THR A 17 16.95 -4.00 11.58
C THR A 17 17.42 -2.64 12.08
N PRO A 18 18.19 -2.56 13.19
CA PRO A 18 18.74 -1.30 13.68
C PRO A 18 19.55 -0.58 12.60
N PHE A 19 19.37 0.74 12.52
CA PHE A 19 19.91 1.57 11.45
C PHE A 19 20.57 2.85 12.01
N ALA A 20 21.79 3.16 11.54
CA ALA A 20 22.57 4.33 12.00
C ALA A 20 23.03 5.29 10.89
N THR A 21 23.05 4.89 9.61
CA THR A 21 23.59 5.68 8.47
C THR A 21 23.04 5.19 7.12
N LYS A 22 22.80 6.09 6.14
CA LYS A 22 22.23 5.81 4.77
C LYS A 22 22.41 4.36 4.26
N ILE A 23 21.30 3.73 3.89
CA ILE A 23 21.24 2.34 3.41
C ILE A 23 21.94 2.25 2.05
N ARG A 24 22.89 1.32 1.93
CA ARG A 24 23.47 0.91 0.64
C ARG A 24 22.78 -0.36 0.14
N ALA A 25 22.72 -0.54 -1.18
CA ALA A 25 22.08 -1.71 -1.79
C ALA A 25 22.64 -3.06 -1.29
N ASP A 26 23.95 -3.13 -1.01
CA ASP A 26 24.60 -4.32 -0.46
C ASP A 26 24.13 -4.68 0.96
N LYS A 27 23.67 -3.70 1.74
CA LYS A 27 23.08 -3.95 3.06
C LYS A 27 21.64 -4.45 2.97
N VAL A 28 20.87 -3.99 1.99
CA VAL A 28 19.48 -4.45 1.77
C VAL A 28 19.46 -5.93 1.44
N GLU A 29 20.36 -6.40 0.58
CA GLU A 29 20.39 -7.82 0.20
C GLU A 29 20.73 -8.71 1.39
N LYS A 30 21.70 -8.30 2.23
CA LYS A 30 22.03 -9.01 3.48
C LYS A 30 20.84 -9.09 4.43
N VAL A 31 20.06 -8.01 4.56
CA VAL A 31 18.85 -7.99 5.39
C VAL A 31 17.81 -8.97 4.85
N LYS A 32 17.62 -9.04 3.53
CA LYS A 32 16.72 -10.01 2.90
C LYS A 32 17.18 -11.46 3.09
N GLU A 33 18.48 -11.73 2.98
CA GLU A 33 19.05 -13.05 3.24
C GLU A 33 18.82 -13.50 4.68
N VAL A 34 19.06 -12.61 5.65
CA VAL A 34 18.79 -12.88 7.07
C VAL A 34 17.31 -13.15 7.29
N PHE A 35 16.44 -12.29 6.75
CA PHE A 35 14.99 -12.47 6.83
C PHE A 35 14.55 -13.84 6.30
N THR A 36 15.08 -14.25 5.15
CA THR A 36 14.76 -15.53 4.50
C THR A 36 15.11 -16.71 5.40
N LYS A 37 16.22 -16.62 6.13
CA LYS A 37 16.64 -17.67 7.08
C LYS A 37 15.77 -17.69 8.35
N THR A 38 15.39 -16.52 8.86
CA THR A 38 14.62 -16.39 10.10
C THR A 38 13.13 -16.67 9.92
N HIS A 39 12.57 -16.31 8.76
CA HIS A 39 11.14 -16.40 8.46
C HIS A 39 10.85 -17.11 7.12
N PRO A 40 11.29 -18.38 6.95
CA PRO A 40 11.19 -19.10 5.67
C PRO A 40 9.75 -19.27 5.16
N ALA A 41 8.75 -19.22 6.05
CA ALA A 41 7.34 -19.32 5.67
C ALA A 41 6.77 -18.04 5.00
N TYR A 42 7.51 -16.93 4.98
CA TYR A 42 7.03 -15.61 4.54
C TYR A 42 7.89 -15.01 3.42
N VAL A 43 8.44 -15.86 2.55
CA VAL A 43 9.44 -15.47 1.52
C VAL A 43 8.87 -15.31 0.12
N GLU A 44 7.56 -15.51 -0.07
CA GLU A 44 6.91 -15.36 -1.39
C GLU A 44 7.04 -13.94 -1.95
N TYR A 45 7.10 -12.95 -1.04
CA TYR A 45 7.50 -11.60 -1.36
C TYR A 45 8.10 -10.93 -0.12
N ILE A 46 9.25 -10.25 -0.30
CA ILE A 46 9.92 -9.49 0.76
C ILE A 46 9.92 -8.02 0.37
N TYR A 47 9.23 -7.21 1.17
CA TYR A 47 9.22 -5.75 1.07
C TYR A 47 10.15 -5.17 2.13
N THR A 48 10.96 -4.19 1.74
CA THR A 48 11.83 -3.45 2.66
C THR A 48 11.49 -1.98 2.53
N ASP A 49 11.07 -1.36 3.63
CA ASP A 49 10.72 0.05 3.64
C ASP A 49 11.98 0.91 3.68
N LEU A 50 12.46 1.31 2.51
CA LEU A 50 13.66 2.14 2.38
C LEU A 50 13.41 3.63 2.64
N GLN A 51 12.13 4.02 2.77
CA GLN A 51 11.68 5.42 2.86
C GLN A 51 11.18 5.79 4.26
N GLY A 52 10.77 4.80 5.04
CA GLY A 52 10.31 4.92 6.41
C GLY A 52 11.45 4.86 7.42
N LEU A 53 11.55 5.88 8.28
CA LEU A 53 12.26 5.78 9.54
C LEU A 53 11.29 5.26 10.59
N HIS A 54 11.50 4.01 11.03
CA HIS A 54 10.65 3.39 12.04
C HIS A 54 11.29 3.52 13.42
N MET A 55 10.46 3.75 14.43
CA MET A 55 10.85 3.60 15.82
C MET A 55 9.87 2.66 16.51
N LEU A 56 10.39 1.89 17.45
CA LEU A 56 9.62 0.95 18.24
C LEU A 56 9.25 1.62 19.57
N PRO A 57 8.01 2.08 19.77
CA PRO A 57 7.67 2.87 20.96
C PRO A 57 7.97 2.16 22.28
N GLN A 58 7.95 0.82 22.26
CA GLN A 58 8.21 -0.05 23.41
C GLN A 58 9.69 -0.13 23.79
N THR A 59 10.61 0.16 22.87
CA THR A 59 12.06 0.05 23.08
C THR A 59 12.77 1.40 23.01
N VAL A 60 12.03 2.49 22.81
CA VAL A 60 12.57 3.84 22.71
C VAL A 60 12.73 4.43 24.10
N ASP A 61 13.96 4.80 24.43
CA ASP A 61 14.24 5.71 25.52
C ASP A 61 13.92 7.14 25.06
N TRP A 62 12.77 7.66 25.52
CA TRP A 62 12.28 8.99 25.18
C TRP A 62 13.13 10.12 25.78
N SER A 63 14.07 9.82 26.69
CA SER A 63 15.03 10.79 27.21
C SER A 63 16.24 11.01 26.29
N CYS A 64 16.43 10.15 25.28
CA CYS A 64 17.53 10.24 24.32
C CYS A 64 17.19 11.17 23.14
N PHE A 65 18.08 12.11 22.83
CA PHE A 65 17.92 13.07 21.72
C PHE A 65 17.97 12.43 20.32
N SER A 66 18.46 11.19 20.21
CA SER A 66 18.53 10.43 18.96
C SER A 66 18.00 9.00 19.18
N PRO A 67 16.68 8.81 19.25
CA PRO A 67 16.09 7.50 19.43
C PRO A 67 16.49 6.54 18.29
N GLN A 68 16.71 5.27 18.65
CA GLN A 68 17.16 4.24 17.70
C GLN A 68 16.14 4.06 16.58
N GLN A 69 16.61 4.21 15.34
CA GLN A 69 15.81 4.01 14.15
C GLN A 69 15.98 2.59 13.62
N TYR A 70 14.93 2.06 13.02
CA TYR A 70 14.88 0.71 12.47
C TYR A 70 14.45 0.75 11.00
N LEU A 71 15.07 -0.11 10.22
CA LEU A 71 14.63 -0.50 8.89
C LEU A 71 13.59 -1.61 9.02
N LEU A 72 12.41 -1.40 8.45
CA LEU A 72 11.33 -2.37 8.45
C LEU A 72 11.44 -3.32 7.25
N THR A 73 11.47 -4.62 7.52
CA THR A 73 11.37 -5.66 6.50
C THR A 73 10.14 -6.51 6.76
N LEU A 74 9.27 -6.60 5.75
CA LEU A 74 8.02 -7.34 5.77
C LEU A 74 8.10 -8.50 4.79
N GLY A 75 7.88 -9.71 5.28
CA GLY A 75 7.72 -10.90 4.44
C GLY A 75 6.27 -11.32 4.36
N PHE A 76 5.83 -11.74 3.18
CA PHE A 76 4.45 -12.13 2.92
C PHE A 76 4.35 -13.59 2.53
N LYS A 77 3.28 -14.27 2.96
CA LYS A 77 2.88 -15.59 2.42
C LYS A 77 2.26 -15.48 1.03
N ASN A 78 1.66 -14.34 0.70
CA ASN A 78 1.05 -14.11 -0.60
C ASN A 78 1.76 -12.97 -1.33
N LYS A 79 2.27 -13.29 -2.50
CA LYS A 79 2.97 -12.34 -3.37
C LYS A 79 2.14 -11.11 -3.75
N GLU A 80 0.82 -11.23 -3.83
CA GLU A 80 -0.05 -10.11 -4.21
C GLU A 80 -0.16 -9.05 -3.11
N ASP A 81 -0.05 -9.43 -1.83
CA ASP A 81 -0.05 -8.47 -0.71
C ASP A 81 1.21 -7.59 -0.73
N GLY A 82 2.36 -8.22 -0.96
CA GLY A 82 3.63 -7.51 -1.07
C GLY A 82 3.67 -6.56 -2.28
N LYS A 83 3.18 -7.00 -3.44
CA LYS A 83 3.02 -6.14 -4.62
C LYS A 83 2.04 -5.00 -4.39
N PHE A 84 0.95 -5.26 -3.66
CA PHE A 84 0.00 -4.21 -3.30
C PHE A 84 0.69 -3.15 -2.45
N LEU A 85 1.43 -3.55 -1.43
CA LEU A 85 2.15 -2.61 -0.57
C LEU A 85 3.19 -1.80 -1.35
N GLU A 86 3.93 -2.44 -2.25
CA GLU A 86 4.88 -1.75 -3.14
C GLU A 86 4.18 -0.68 -4.00
N LYS A 87 3.00 -0.99 -4.57
CA LYS A 87 2.18 -0.03 -5.32
C LYS A 87 1.71 1.13 -4.45
N VAL A 88 1.17 0.84 -3.26
CA VAL A 88 0.68 1.87 -2.34
C VAL A 88 1.81 2.79 -1.87
N SER A 89 3.01 2.26 -1.64
CA SER A 89 4.18 3.05 -1.26
C SER A 89 4.71 3.98 -2.37
N SER A 90 4.51 3.62 -3.63
CA SER A 90 5.03 4.36 -4.79
C SER A 90 4.05 5.35 -5.39
N ARG A 91 2.79 5.35 -4.94
CA ARG A 91 1.69 6.10 -5.58
C ARG A 91 1.08 7.11 -4.63
N LYS A 92 0.50 8.17 -5.21
CA LYS A 92 -0.24 9.20 -4.46
C LYS A 92 -1.73 8.89 -4.33
N LEU A 93 -2.30 8.14 -5.28
CA LEU A 93 -3.71 7.76 -5.32
C LEU A 93 -3.93 6.32 -4.82
N PRO A 94 -5.13 6.00 -4.31
CA PRO A 94 -5.45 4.65 -3.84
C PRO A 94 -5.27 3.62 -4.96
N THR A 95 -4.78 2.44 -4.57
CA THR A 95 -4.60 1.31 -5.49
C THR A 95 -5.84 0.42 -5.52
N PHE A 96 -6.35 0.18 -6.72
CA PHE A 96 -7.48 -0.67 -7.06
C PHE A 96 -6.98 -1.94 -7.78
N THR A 97 -6.82 -3.03 -7.01
CA THR A 97 -6.17 -4.26 -7.47
C THR A 97 -6.97 -5.13 -8.44
N GLU A 98 -8.28 -4.90 -8.58
CA GLU A 98 -9.19 -5.91 -9.14
C GLU A 98 -10.06 -5.44 -10.31
N TYR A 99 -9.91 -4.19 -10.78
CA TYR A 99 -10.65 -3.72 -11.95
C TYR A 99 -9.95 -4.15 -13.24
N LYS A 100 -10.64 -4.97 -14.05
CA LYS A 100 -10.22 -5.31 -15.43
C LYS A 100 -10.40 -4.14 -16.39
N THR A 101 -11.36 -3.25 -16.10
CA THR A 101 -11.64 -2.03 -16.84
C THR A 101 -12.01 -0.91 -15.86
N PRO A 102 -11.63 0.36 -16.13
CA PRO A 102 -11.78 1.46 -15.17
C PRO A 102 -13.25 1.77 -14.82
N PHE A 103 -14.19 1.41 -15.71
CA PHE A 103 -15.63 1.63 -15.56
C PHE A 103 -16.44 0.34 -15.51
N GLY A 104 -15.80 -0.82 -15.27
CA GLY A 104 -16.50 -2.09 -15.13
C GLY A 104 -17.48 -2.06 -13.96
N LEU A 105 -18.71 -2.53 -14.20
CA LEU A 105 -19.68 -2.78 -13.14
C LEU A 105 -19.11 -3.87 -12.22
N LEU A 106 -18.96 -3.54 -10.94
CA LEU A 106 -18.50 -4.47 -9.94
C LEU A 106 -19.69 -5.32 -9.49
N THR A 107 -19.57 -6.64 -9.58
CA THR A 107 -20.60 -7.54 -9.03
C THR A 107 -20.62 -7.46 -7.52
N ARG A 108 -21.70 -7.93 -6.89
CA ARG A 108 -21.79 -7.96 -5.42
C ARG A 108 -20.72 -8.90 -4.84
N GLU A 109 -20.48 -10.02 -5.50
CA GLU A 109 -19.51 -11.03 -5.15
C GLU A 109 -18.08 -10.48 -5.21
N ASP A 110 -17.76 -9.71 -6.25
CA ASP A 110 -16.49 -9.01 -6.37
C ASP A 110 -16.34 -7.95 -5.27
N THR A 111 -17.41 -7.22 -4.95
CA THR A 111 -17.40 -6.22 -3.86
C THR A 111 -17.11 -6.87 -2.50
N VAL A 112 -17.70 -8.04 -2.22
CA VAL A 112 -17.44 -8.80 -0.99
C VAL A 112 -15.98 -9.24 -0.94
N ARG A 113 -15.46 -9.82 -2.03
CA ARG A 113 -14.06 -10.25 -2.09
C ARG A 113 -13.09 -9.10 -1.86
N GLN A 114 -13.35 -7.94 -2.48
CA GLN A 114 -12.54 -6.73 -2.29
C GLN A 114 -12.60 -6.23 -0.86
N MET A 115 -13.79 -6.21 -0.26
CA MET A 115 -13.96 -5.83 1.14
C MET A 115 -13.15 -6.76 2.05
N GLU A 116 -13.19 -8.07 1.83
CA GLU A 116 -12.40 -9.02 2.63
C GLU A 116 -10.90 -8.84 2.45
N THR A 117 -10.41 -8.70 1.21
CA THR A 117 -8.99 -8.46 0.93
C THR A 117 -8.53 -7.16 1.59
N MET A 118 -9.30 -6.08 1.44
CA MET A 118 -8.96 -4.77 2.01
C MET A 118 -8.95 -4.81 3.54
N GLY A 119 -10.02 -5.32 4.15
CA GLY A 119 -10.19 -5.32 5.61
C GLY A 119 -9.29 -6.32 6.34
N LYS A 120 -9.11 -7.54 5.80
CA LYS A 120 -8.37 -8.62 6.50
C LYS A 120 -6.88 -8.63 6.17
N ARG A 121 -6.47 -8.15 5.00
CA ARG A 121 -5.08 -8.28 4.53
C ARG A 121 -4.39 -6.93 4.44
N ILE A 122 -5.00 -5.97 3.75
CA ILE A 122 -4.36 -4.69 3.44
C ILE A 122 -4.33 -3.74 4.63
N LEU A 123 -5.49 -3.40 5.20
CA LEU A 123 -5.58 -2.40 6.28
C LEU A 123 -4.73 -2.76 7.50
N PRO A 124 -4.66 -4.02 7.96
CA PRO A 124 -3.78 -4.39 9.07
C PRO A 124 -2.30 -4.12 8.79
N ILE A 125 -1.83 -4.34 7.55
CA ILE A 125 -0.44 -4.04 7.16
C ILE A 125 -0.17 -2.54 7.22
N LEU A 126 -1.10 -1.73 6.68
CA LEU A 126 -0.94 -0.27 6.67
C LEU A 126 -1.00 0.33 8.08
N ASP A 127 -1.91 -0.15 8.92
CA ASP A 127 -2.00 0.25 10.33
C ASP A 127 -0.73 -0.14 11.10
N PHE A 128 -0.18 -1.32 10.82
CA PHE A 128 1.07 -1.77 11.40
C PHE A 128 2.26 -0.87 11.01
N ILE A 129 2.47 -0.62 9.72
CA ILE A 129 3.55 0.24 9.21
C ILE A 129 3.44 1.62 9.86
N ARG A 130 2.23 2.20 9.87
CA ARG A 130 1.97 3.51 10.47
C ARG A 130 2.29 3.54 11.96
N SER A 131 1.93 2.51 12.72
CA SER A 131 2.14 2.46 14.17
C SER A 131 3.61 2.54 14.60
N THR A 132 4.53 2.25 13.68
CA THR A 132 5.97 2.27 13.93
C THR A 132 6.67 3.42 13.21
N GLN A 133 5.96 4.21 12.41
CA GLN A 133 6.56 5.24 11.56
C GLN A 133 6.29 6.63 12.12
N LEU A 134 7.35 7.37 12.45
CA LEU A 134 7.23 8.69 13.09
C LEU A 134 7.40 9.86 12.12
N ASN A 135 8.21 9.73 11.07
CA ASN A 135 8.46 10.80 10.09
C ASN A 135 8.86 10.23 8.71
N GLY A 136 8.10 9.25 8.22
CA GLY A 136 8.36 8.63 6.91
C GLY A 136 7.87 9.49 5.75
N SER A 137 8.63 9.51 4.65
CA SER A 137 8.28 10.17 3.38
C SER A 137 7.12 9.51 2.62
N PHE A 138 6.27 8.75 3.31
CA PHE A 138 5.07 8.19 2.71
C PHE A 138 4.08 9.31 2.39
N PRO A 139 3.29 9.17 1.32
CA PRO A 139 2.18 10.06 1.04
C PRO A 139 1.39 10.35 2.32
N ALA A 140 1.09 11.62 2.59
CA ALA A 140 0.47 12.07 3.85
C ALA A 140 -0.81 11.29 4.21
N CYS A 141 -1.47 10.69 3.22
CA CYS A 141 -2.73 9.97 3.36
C CYS A 141 -2.62 8.43 3.29
N LEU A 142 -1.41 7.85 3.38
CA LEU A 142 -1.22 6.41 3.28
C LEU A 142 -2.06 5.68 4.34
N GLY A 143 -2.93 4.76 3.93
CA GLY A 143 -3.87 4.05 4.79
C GLY A 143 -5.21 4.75 4.95
N VAL A 144 -5.27 6.09 4.92
CA VAL A 144 -6.56 6.82 4.99
C VAL A 144 -7.33 6.63 3.70
N MET A 145 -6.67 6.74 2.55
CA MET A 145 -7.32 6.51 1.25
C MET A 145 -7.86 5.08 1.15
N GLU A 146 -7.08 4.09 1.60
CA GLU A 146 -7.51 2.70 1.64
C GLU A 146 -8.68 2.48 2.62
N LYS A 147 -8.74 3.21 3.74
CA LYS A 147 -9.90 3.18 4.66
C LYS A 147 -11.14 3.81 4.06
N LEU A 148 -11.02 4.93 3.35
CA LEU A 148 -12.14 5.53 2.61
C LEU A 148 -12.64 4.62 1.48
N GLN A 149 -11.72 3.90 0.83
CA GLN A 149 -12.06 2.87 -0.15
C GLN A 149 -12.78 1.69 0.50
N TYR A 150 -12.28 1.21 1.63
CA TYR A 150 -12.93 0.16 2.42
C TYR A 150 -14.34 0.58 2.87
N ALA A 151 -14.50 1.79 3.39
CA ALA A 151 -15.80 2.37 3.75
C ALA A 151 -16.75 2.45 2.55
N SER A 152 -16.24 2.78 1.36
CA SER A 152 -17.03 2.79 0.12
C SER A 152 -17.54 1.40 -0.26
N LEU A 153 -16.73 0.36 -0.05
CA LEU A 153 -17.15 -1.03 -0.27
C LEU A 153 -18.20 -1.46 0.75
N LEU A 154 -18.00 -1.13 2.03
CA LEU A 154 -18.98 -1.39 3.10
C LEU A 154 -20.33 -0.72 2.82
N SER A 155 -20.32 0.51 2.31
CA SER A 155 -21.53 1.24 1.91
C SER A 155 -22.31 0.50 0.82
N ARG A 156 -21.61 0.04 -0.23
CA ARG A 156 -22.21 -0.75 -1.32
C ARG A 156 -22.81 -2.08 -0.84
N LEU A 157 -22.22 -2.66 0.20
CA LEU A 157 -22.70 -3.88 0.85
C LEU A 157 -23.74 -3.62 1.94
N GLN A 158 -24.18 -2.36 2.14
CA GLN A 158 -25.13 -1.94 3.15
C GLN A 158 -24.70 -2.23 4.61
N ARG A 159 -23.39 -2.31 4.86
CA ARG A 159 -22.81 -2.52 6.20
C ARG A 159 -22.59 -1.19 6.92
N VAL A 160 -23.69 -0.46 7.16
CA VAL A 160 -23.65 0.94 7.61
C VAL A 160 -22.90 1.12 8.95
N LYS A 161 -23.08 0.19 9.91
CA LYS A 161 -22.39 0.27 11.20
C LYS A 161 -20.86 0.16 11.07
N GLU A 162 -20.38 -0.82 10.32
CA GLU A 162 -18.95 -1.00 10.02
C GLU A 162 -18.42 0.21 9.24
N GLN A 163 -19.19 0.71 8.26
CA GLN A 163 -18.84 1.89 7.49
C GLN A 163 -18.62 3.10 8.40
N SER A 164 -19.56 3.41 9.31
CA SER A 164 -19.43 4.54 10.22
C SER A 164 -18.21 4.42 11.14
N GLN A 165 -17.90 3.22 11.63
CA GLN A 165 -16.71 2.98 12.45
C GLN A 165 -15.42 3.28 11.67
N VAL A 166 -15.31 2.79 10.44
CA VAL A 166 -14.15 3.02 9.58
C VAL A 166 -14.01 4.50 9.23
N ILE A 167 -15.11 5.18 8.94
CA ILE A 167 -15.08 6.62 8.62
C ILE A 167 -14.68 7.45 9.84
N ASN A 168 -15.16 7.11 11.04
CA ASN A 168 -14.71 7.76 12.28
C ASN A 168 -13.20 7.59 12.50
N GLN A 169 -12.65 6.41 12.22
CA GLN A 169 -11.21 6.17 12.29
C GLN A 169 -10.45 6.99 11.24
N ALA A 170 -10.93 7.01 10.00
CA ALA A 170 -10.35 7.82 8.93
C ALA A 170 -10.39 9.32 9.26
N MET A 171 -11.47 9.80 9.86
CA MET A 171 -11.62 11.19 10.34
C MET A 171 -10.61 11.54 11.41
N ALA A 172 -10.44 10.68 12.41
CA ALA A 172 -9.44 10.88 13.46
C ALA A 172 -8.03 10.94 12.86
N GLU A 173 -7.74 10.09 11.88
CA GLU A 173 -6.44 10.10 11.20
C GLU A 173 -6.23 11.37 10.38
N LEU A 174 -7.22 11.76 9.56
CA LEU A 174 -7.18 13.01 8.78
C LEU A 174 -6.94 14.23 9.67
N ALA A 175 -7.58 14.29 10.83
CA ALA A 175 -7.44 15.40 11.76
C ALA A 175 -6.05 15.49 12.40
N THR A 176 -5.31 14.38 12.49
CA THR A 176 -3.98 14.36 13.13
C THR A 176 -2.83 14.65 12.16
N ILE A 177 -3.00 14.37 10.86
CA ILE A 177 -1.95 14.54 9.84
C ILE A 177 -1.29 15.94 9.86
N PRO A 178 -2.04 17.07 9.92
CA PRO A 178 -1.44 18.41 9.90
C PRO A 178 -0.53 18.73 11.09
N TYR A 179 -0.69 18.01 12.20
CA TYR A 179 0.10 18.23 13.41
C TYR A 179 1.33 17.32 13.48
N LEU A 180 1.32 16.23 12.72
CA LEU A 180 2.37 15.22 12.73
C LEU A 180 3.39 15.41 11.61
N ARG A 181 3.07 16.19 10.57
CA ARG A 181 3.90 16.34 9.37
C ARG A 181 3.82 17.74 8.78
N ASP A 182 4.91 18.14 8.12
CA ASP A 182 4.91 19.31 7.26
C ASP A 182 4.09 19.01 6.00
N ILE A 183 2.96 19.69 5.84
CA ILE A 183 2.06 19.53 4.70
C ILE A 183 2.10 20.77 3.81
N SER A 184 2.07 20.56 2.50
CA SER A 184 1.89 21.66 1.56
C SER A 184 0.48 22.26 1.65
N PRO A 185 0.28 23.53 1.23
CA PRO A 185 -1.05 24.14 1.18
C PRO A 185 -2.06 23.32 0.37
N GLN A 186 -1.62 22.74 -0.76
CA GLN A 186 -2.47 21.90 -1.62
C GLN A 186 -2.89 20.61 -0.91
N GLU A 187 -1.99 20.00 -0.13
CA GLU A 187 -2.31 18.81 0.67
C GLU A 187 -3.26 19.16 1.83
N ALA A 188 -3.10 20.33 2.44
CA ALA A 188 -4.00 20.81 3.48
C ALA A 188 -5.44 20.99 2.95
N GLU A 189 -5.61 21.62 1.79
CA GLU A 189 -6.91 21.79 1.13
C GLU A 189 -7.55 20.44 0.79
N LEU A 190 -6.76 19.49 0.31
CA LEU A 190 -7.23 18.13 0.01
C LEU A 190 -7.69 17.40 1.28
N LEU A 191 -6.90 17.47 2.35
CA LEU A 191 -7.24 16.87 3.65
C LEU A 191 -8.55 17.44 4.20
N GLN A 192 -8.71 18.76 4.18
CA GLN A 192 -9.94 19.43 4.61
C GLN A 192 -11.15 18.98 3.79
N SER A 193 -10.99 18.89 2.47
CA SER A 193 -12.05 18.43 1.58
C SER A 193 -12.46 16.97 1.85
N LEU A 194 -11.48 16.11 2.14
CA LEU A 194 -11.74 14.71 2.51
C LEU A 194 -12.42 14.58 3.87
N MET A 195 -12.06 15.42 4.84
CA MET A 195 -12.75 15.48 6.13
C MET A 195 -14.21 15.91 5.96
N ALA A 196 -14.48 16.90 5.10
CA ALA A 196 -15.85 17.32 4.79
C ALA A 196 -16.66 16.17 4.17
N ASP A 197 -16.10 15.47 3.18
CA ASP A 197 -16.76 14.30 2.56
C ASP A 197 -17.05 13.18 3.57
N ALA A 198 -16.11 12.91 4.48
CA ALA A 198 -16.26 11.90 5.52
C ALA A 198 -17.34 12.32 6.54
N MET A 199 -17.37 13.58 6.95
CA MET A 199 -18.42 14.13 7.82
C MET A 199 -19.80 14.04 7.16
N ASP A 200 -19.92 14.48 5.91
CA ASP A 200 -21.16 14.38 5.14
C ASP A 200 -21.63 12.92 5.00
N THR A 201 -20.70 11.96 4.96
CA THR A 201 -21.03 10.53 4.94
C THR A 201 -21.59 10.06 6.28
N LEU A 202 -21.00 10.48 7.41
CA LEU A 202 -21.48 10.14 8.75
C LEU A 202 -22.86 10.74 9.04
N GLU A 203 -23.09 11.97 8.58
CA GLU A 203 -24.37 12.68 8.75
C GLU A 203 -25.44 12.22 7.74
N GLY A 204 -25.09 11.35 6.79
CA GLY A 204 -26.01 10.88 5.75
C GLY A 204 -26.45 11.99 4.78
N ARG A 205 -25.72 13.12 4.73
CA ARG A 205 -26.03 14.24 3.84
C ARG A 205 -25.84 13.83 2.40
N ARG A 206 -26.95 13.76 1.65
CA ARG A 206 -26.92 13.60 0.20
C ARG A 206 -26.91 14.98 -0.43
N ASN A 207 -25.75 15.40 -0.90
CA ASN A 207 -25.60 16.62 -1.68
C ASN A 207 -25.47 16.22 -3.15
N ASP A 208 -26.11 16.97 -4.07
CA ASP A 208 -26.05 16.69 -5.52
C ASP A 208 -24.67 17.00 -6.12
N LYS A 209 -23.80 17.67 -5.36
CA LYS A 209 -22.41 17.97 -5.75
C LYS A 209 -21.54 16.72 -5.64
N GLU A 210 -20.69 16.52 -6.64
CA GLU A 210 -19.69 15.46 -6.60
C GLU A 210 -18.69 15.69 -5.46
N ARG A 211 -18.57 14.69 -4.57
CA ARG A 211 -17.60 14.63 -3.49
C ARG A 211 -16.18 14.46 -4.01
N VAL A 212 -15.20 15.07 -3.35
CA VAL A 212 -13.78 14.99 -3.71
C VAL A 212 -13.28 13.54 -3.71
N TRP A 213 -13.74 12.73 -2.75
CA TRP A 213 -13.44 11.32 -2.70
C TRP A 213 -13.92 10.55 -3.95
N ASN A 214 -15.09 10.88 -4.50
CA ASN A 214 -15.58 10.24 -5.71
C ASN A 214 -14.70 10.58 -6.92
N ALA A 215 -14.25 11.83 -7.02
CA ALA A 215 -13.32 12.26 -8.05
C ALA A 215 -11.97 11.52 -7.93
N ILE A 216 -11.42 11.40 -6.73
CA ILE A 216 -10.20 10.63 -6.43
C ILE A 216 -10.37 9.16 -6.86
N GLN A 217 -11.50 8.54 -6.54
CA GLN A 217 -11.77 7.16 -6.95
C GLN A 217 -11.80 7.00 -8.48
N LYS A 218 -12.40 7.94 -9.20
CA LYS A 218 -12.44 7.91 -10.67
C LYS A 218 -11.03 8.03 -11.25
N VAL A 219 -10.26 9.02 -10.81
CA VAL A 219 -8.89 9.25 -11.31
C VAL A 219 -7.98 8.08 -10.96
N GLY A 220 -8.03 7.58 -9.73
CA GLY A 220 -7.19 6.46 -9.30
C GLY A 220 -7.47 5.17 -10.08
N ARG A 221 -8.72 4.89 -10.46
CA ARG A 221 -9.06 3.76 -11.34
C ARG A 221 -8.47 3.90 -12.74
N VAL A 222 -8.47 5.11 -13.29
CA VAL A 222 -7.87 5.39 -14.61
C VAL A 222 -6.35 5.24 -14.52
N GLU A 223 -5.72 5.79 -13.48
CA GLU A 223 -4.29 5.66 -13.25
C GLU A 223 -3.87 4.18 -13.13
N ASP A 224 -4.63 3.38 -12.36
CA ASP A 224 -4.38 1.95 -12.25
C ASP A 224 -4.49 1.20 -13.58
N PHE A 225 -5.49 1.55 -14.37
CA PHE A 225 -5.67 0.96 -15.69
C PHE A 225 -4.47 1.31 -16.61
N LEU A 226 -3.98 2.54 -16.57
CA LEU A 226 -2.80 2.95 -17.34
C LEU A 226 -1.55 2.17 -16.92
N TYR A 227 -1.30 2.01 -15.61
CA TYR A 227 -0.19 1.18 -15.12
C TYR A 227 -0.31 -0.28 -15.54
N GLN A 228 -1.51 -0.86 -15.52
CA GLN A 228 -1.73 -2.23 -15.98
C GLN A 228 -1.45 -2.37 -17.48
N LEU A 229 -1.87 -1.40 -18.30
CA LEU A 229 -1.57 -1.38 -19.73
C LEU A 229 -0.07 -1.27 -19.99
N GLU A 230 0.62 -0.41 -19.25
CA GLU A 230 2.07 -0.24 -19.37
C GLU A 230 2.82 -1.54 -19.01
N ASP A 231 2.49 -2.17 -17.89
CA ASP A 231 3.13 -3.44 -17.48
C ASP A 231 2.88 -4.56 -18.50
N ASN A 232 1.66 -4.67 -19.01
CA ASN A 232 1.32 -5.63 -20.07
C ASN A 232 2.08 -5.36 -21.36
N PHE A 233 2.23 -4.09 -21.74
CA PHE A 233 3.02 -3.69 -22.90
C PHE A 233 4.49 -4.05 -22.72
N LEU A 234 5.09 -3.74 -21.56
CA LEU A 234 6.48 -4.05 -21.24
C LEU A 234 6.74 -5.56 -21.22
N LYS A 235 5.84 -6.36 -20.62
CA LYS A 235 5.92 -7.83 -20.65
C LYS A 235 5.89 -8.37 -22.08
N THR A 236 4.97 -7.86 -22.90
CA THR A 236 4.85 -8.25 -24.30
C THR A 236 6.10 -7.86 -25.11
N LYS A 237 6.64 -6.66 -24.88
CA LYS A 237 7.88 -6.18 -25.50
C LYS A 237 9.07 -7.06 -25.13
N LYS A 238 9.23 -7.42 -23.85
CA LYS A 238 10.27 -8.35 -23.37
C LYS A 238 10.16 -9.72 -24.06
N LEU A 239 8.95 -10.28 -24.16
CA LEU A 239 8.72 -11.56 -24.83
C LEU A 239 9.08 -11.51 -26.32
N ARG A 240 8.70 -10.43 -27.02
CA ARG A 240 9.06 -10.21 -28.44
C ARG A 240 10.58 -10.12 -28.62
N ASN A 241 11.28 -9.41 -27.74
CA ASN A 241 12.73 -9.30 -27.77
C ASN A 241 13.41 -10.66 -27.53
N ALA A 242 12.94 -11.43 -26.53
CA ALA A 242 13.45 -12.76 -26.26
C ALA A 242 13.25 -13.72 -27.45
N ARG A 243 12.08 -13.66 -28.11
CA ARG A 243 11.83 -14.44 -29.34
C ARG A 243 12.78 -14.04 -30.47
N ARG A 244 13.00 -12.74 -30.71
CA ARG A 244 13.96 -12.25 -31.71
C ARG A 244 15.39 -12.70 -31.43
N GLN A 245 15.83 -12.63 -30.17
CA GLN A 245 17.14 -13.12 -29.72
C GLN A 245 17.29 -14.63 -29.98
N LYS A 246 16.27 -15.43 -29.62
CA LYS A 246 16.26 -16.88 -29.85
C LYS A 246 16.34 -17.22 -31.34
N THR A 247 15.62 -16.51 -32.20
CA THR A 247 15.68 -16.73 -33.66
C THR A 247 17.03 -16.33 -34.24
N LYS A 248 17.66 -15.23 -33.75
CA LYS A 248 19.01 -14.83 -34.17
C LYS A 248 20.06 -15.87 -33.77
N MET A 249 20.04 -16.37 -32.53
CA MET A 249 20.96 -17.43 -32.08
C MET A 249 20.80 -18.71 -32.89
N LYS A 250 19.55 -19.12 -33.18
CA LYS A 250 19.29 -20.30 -34.03
C LYS A 250 19.92 -20.15 -35.42
N ARG A 251 19.76 -18.99 -36.07
CA ARG A 251 20.36 -18.71 -37.39
C ARG A 251 21.89 -18.75 -37.34
N LEU A 252 22.51 -18.19 -36.30
CA LEU A 252 23.98 -18.21 -36.14
C LEU A 252 24.50 -19.64 -35.92
N GLN A 253 23.79 -20.47 -35.18
CA GLN A 253 24.14 -21.89 -34.99
C GLN A 253 24.02 -22.70 -36.27
N THR A 254 23.05 -22.40 -37.14
CA THR A 254 22.90 -23.10 -38.43
C THR A 254 24.03 -22.76 -39.41
N VAL A 255 24.50 -21.51 -39.38
CA VAL A 255 25.60 -21.02 -40.21
C VAL A 255 26.96 -21.55 -39.75
N GLN A 256 27.14 -21.88 -38.47
CA GLN A 256 28.37 -22.48 -37.93
C GLN A 256 28.46 -24.01 -38.10
N GLN A 257 27.36 -24.66 -38.47
CA GLN A 257 27.28 -26.12 -38.70
C GLN A 257 27.26 -26.50 -40.20
N SER A 258 27.36 -25.50 -41.08
CA SER A 258 27.55 -25.67 -42.53
C SER A 258 28.99 -25.32 -42.89
#